data_AF-A0A4V6PX34-F1
#
_entry.id   AF-A0A4V6PX34-F1
#
_cell.length_a   1.000
_cell.length_b   1.000
_cell.length_c   1.000
_cell.angle_alpha   90.00
_cell.angle_beta   90.00
_cell.angle_gamma   90.00
#
_symmetry.space_group_name_H-M   'P 1'
#
loop_
_entity.id
_entity.type
_entity.pdbx_description
1 polymer ?
#
loop_
_entity_poly.entity_id
_entity_poly.type
_entity_poly.pdbx_seq_one_letter_code
_entity_poly.pdbx_strand_id
1 'polypeptide(L)'
;MNAIGPIERDYRAKRVEVRERLYPTPKAVARIKPMKAMLRVTDPEIKELVSQYKAIDIVPWENATRAERIKAIKKQVSSKHHVSIALLEGTCRNRKYVQARDECAYRIHNEVENLSLAQIGRAMGGRDHSTIWHSIDRHMNRIKRGDVQ
;
A
#
# COMPACT_ATOMS: atom_id res chain seq x y z
N MET A 1 -12.97 44.20 -9.84
CA MET A 1 -11.79 43.37 -9.51
C MET A 1 -11.16 43.98 -8.26
N ASN A 2 -11.28 43.34 -7.10
CA ASN A 2 -10.78 43.91 -5.84
C ASN A 2 -9.24 43.84 -5.83
N ALA A 3 -8.60 45.00 -6.01
CA ALA A 3 -7.16 45.12 -5.88
C ALA A 3 -6.75 44.81 -4.44
N ILE A 4 -5.86 43.85 -4.26
CA ILE A 4 -5.31 43.48 -2.95
C ILE A 4 -4.54 44.70 -2.41
N GLY A 5 -4.88 45.13 -1.19
CA GLY A 5 -4.26 46.28 -0.56
C GLY A 5 -2.76 46.08 -0.29
N PRO A 6 -1.97 47.16 -0.14
CA PRO A 6 -0.51 47.09 0.01
C PRO A 6 -0.06 46.21 1.18
N ILE A 7 -0.73 46.33 2.34
CA ILE A 7 -0.45 45.55 3.54
C ILE A 7 -0.65 44.05 3.29
N GLU A 8 -1.72 43.69 2.59
CA GLU A 8 -2.05 42.29 2.34
C GLU A 8 -1.09 41.65 1.33
N ARG A 9 -0.49 42.45 0.43
CA ARG A 9 0.58 42.02 -0.46
C ARG A 9 1.84 41.64 0.32
N ASP A 10 2.24 42.47 1.28
CA ASP A 10 3.41 42.24 2.14
C ASP A 10 3.22 41.04 3.06
N TYR A 11 2.03 40.90 3.64
CA TYR A 11 1.68 39.72 4.44
C TYR A 11 1.72 38.44 3.63
N ARG A 12 1.24 38.46 2.37
CA ARG A 12 1.34 37.30 1.47
C ARG A 12 2.79 36.97 1.12
N ALA A 13 3.61 37.97 0.83
CA ALA A 13 5.03 37.78 0.53
C ALA A 13 5.77 37.13 1.72
N LYS A 14 5.60 37.67 2.93
CA LYS A 14 6.17 37.10 4.16
C LYS A 14 5.70 35.67 4.41
N ARG A 15 4.43 35.36 4.13
CA ARG A 15 3.91 33.99 4.29
C ARG A 15 4.51 33.01 3.29
N VAL A 16 4.75 33.43 2.05
CA VAL A 16 5.44 32.60 1.04
C VAL A 16 6.89 32.34 1.48
N GLU A 17 7.60 33.36 1.91
CA GLU A 17 8.99 33.26 2.39
C GLU A 17 9.12 32.33 3.60
N VAL A 18 8.27 32.51 4.62
CA VAL A 18 8.25 31.64 5.81
C VAL A 18 7.92 30.20 5.45
N ARG A 19 7.00 29.99 4.49
CA ARG A 19 6.63 28.65 4.01
C ARG A 19 7.78 27.98 3.29
N GLU A 20 8.47 28.67 2.38
CA GLU A 20 9.63 28.12 1.67
C GLU A 20 10.78 27.79 2.62
N ARG A 21 11.00 28.62 3.65
CA ARG A 21 12.01 28.38 4.68
C ARG A 21 11.72 27.16 5.55
N LEU A 22 10.49 27.04 6.06
CA LEU A 22 10.10 25.98 6.98
C LEU A 22 9.79 24.65 6.27
N TYR A 23 9.25 24.72 5.06
CA TYR A 23 8.83 23.57 4.26
C TYR A 23 9.32 23.74 2.82
N PRO A 24 10.64 23.67 2.58
CA PRO A 24 11.18 23.72 1.23
C PRO A 24 10.56 22.57 0.43
N THR A 25 10.05 22.86 -0.77
CA THR A 25 9.51 21.82 -1.64
C THR A 25 10.61 20.77 -1.87
N PRO A 26 10.39 19.50 -1.48
CA PRO A 26 11.41 18.48 -1.66
C PRO A 26 11.77 18.38 -3.14
N LYS A 27 13.07 18.38 -3.47
CA LYS A 27 13.55 18.22 -4.84
C LYS A 27 12.93 16.95 -5.41
N ALA A 28 12.36 17.04 -6.61
CA ALA A 28 11.80 15.87 -7.29
C ALA A 28 12.88 14.80 -7.40
N VAL A 29 12.73 13.71 -6.63
CA VAL A 29 13.63 12.56 -6.75
C VAL A 29 13.34 11.91 -8.10
N ALA A 30 14.39 11.63 -8.88
CA ALA A 30 14.24 10.97 -10.16
C ALA A 30 13.44 9.66 -9.96
N ARG A 31 12.32 9.52 -10.67
CA ARG A 31 11.58 8.24 -10.71
C ARG A 31 12.52 7.19 -11.32
N ILE A 32 13.06 6.32 -10.49
CA ILE A 32 13.78 5.14 -10.97
C ILE A 32 12.78 4.34 -11.79
N LYS A 33 13.06 4.13 -13.09
CA LYS A 33 12.24 3.23 -13.91
C LYS A 33 12.32 1.84 -13.27
N PRO A 34 11.21 1.15 -12.98
CA PRO A 34 11.28 -0.20 -12.44
C PRO A 34 12.06 -1.07 -13.42
N MET A 35 13.01 -1.83 -12.89
CA MET A 35 13.86 -2.73 -13.66
C MET A 35 13.00 -3.87 -14.21
N LYS A 36 12.36 -3.67 -15.37
CA LYS A 36 11.60 -4.72 -16.05
C LYS A 36 12.57 -5.60 -16.83
N ALA A 37 13.44 -6.31 -16.11
CA ALA A 37 14.21 -7.41 -16.66
C ALA A 37 13.28 -8.62 -16.77
N MET A 38 12.67 -8.75 -17.95
CA MET A 38 11.83 -9.87 -18.31
C MET A 38 12.72 -11.11 -18.43
N LEU A 39 12.77 -11.95 -17.40
CA LEU A 39 13.29 -13.31 -17.50
C LEU A 39 12.42 -14.03 -18.54
N ARG A 40 12.93 -14.19 -19.76
CA ARG A 40 12.34 -15.12 -20.72
C ARG A 40 12.67 -16.52 -20.22
N VAL A 41 11.74 -17.11 -19.48
CA VAL A 41 11.81 -18.53 -19.12
C VAL A 41 11.59 -19.32 -20.43
N THR A 42 12.68 -19.67 -21.10
CA THR A 42 12.67 -20.44 -22.37
C THR A 42 12.96 -21.92 -22.19
N ASP A 43 13.17 -22.40 -20.96
CA ASP A 43 13.42 -23.83 -20.74
C ASP A 43 12.12 -24.64 -20.68
N PRO A 44 11.94 -25.65 -21.56
CA PRO A 44 10.76 -26.52 -21.56
C PRO A 44 10.60 -27.30 -20.24
N GLU A 45 11.71 -27.60 -19.57
CA GLU A 45 11.74 -28.31 -18.28
C GLU A 45 11.15 -27.45 -17.14
N ILE A 46 11.44 -26.14 -17.14
CA ILE A 46 10.84 -25.20 -16.18
C ILE A 46 9.34 -25.04 -16.45
N LYS A 47 8.92 -25.07 -17.72
CA LYS A 47 7.51 -24.95 -18.10
C LYS A 47 6.67 -26.12 -17.58
N GLU A 48 7.21 -27.33 -17.66
CA GLU A 48 6.57 -28.55 -17.15
C GLU A 48 6.52 -28.55 -15.61
N LEU A 49 7.62 -28.18 -14.96
CA LEU A 49 7.66 -28.04 -13.50
C LEU A 49 6.63 -27.01 -13.01
N VAL A 50 6.55 -25.84 -13.63
CA VAL A 50 5.53 -24.82 -13.29
C VAL A 50 4.11 -25.33 -13.54
N SER A 51 3.88 -26.18 -14.54
CA SER A 51 2.58 -26.80 -14.82
C SER A 51 2.13 -27.75 -13.69
N GLN A 52 3.05 -28.56 -13.17
CA GLN A 52 2.78 -29.47 -12.05
C GLN A 52 2.47 -28.71 -10.75
N TYR A 53 3.14 -27.57 -10.52
CA TYR A 53 2.90 -26.70 -9.35
C TYR A 53 1.66 -25.79 -9.49
N LYS A 54 1.16 -25.55 -10.72
CA LYS A 54 -0.06 -24.76 -10.99
C LYS A 54 -1.36 -25.38 -10.46
N ALA A 55 -1.33 -26.63 -9.99
CA ALA A 55 -2.44 -27.24 -9.25
C ALA A 55 -2.68 -26.57 -7.88
N ILE A 56 -1.71 -25.79 -7.39
CA ILE A 56 -1.89 -24.81 -6.33
C ILE A 56 -2.31 -23.52 -7.05
N ASP A 57 -3.47 -22.93 -6.74
CA ASP A 57 -4.03 -21.70 -7.33
C ASP A 57 -3.04 -20.50 -7.30
N ILE A 58 -2.02 -20.52 -8.15
CA ILE A 58 -1.06 -19.45 -8.36
C ILE A 58 -1.48 -18.81 -9.68
N VAL A 59 -2.47 -17.93 -9.61
CA VAL A 59 -2.67 -16.95 -10.69
C VAL A 59 -1.35 -16.20 -10.85
N PRO A 60 -0.71 -16.22 -12.04
CA PRO A 60 0.51 -15.46 -12.25
C PRO A 60 0.25 -14.00 -11.90
N TRP A 61 1.01 -13.45 -10.95
CA TRP A 61 0.78 -12.11 -10.39
C TRP A 61 0.56 -11.10 -11.52
N GLU A 62 1.36 -11.19 -12.58
CA GLU A 62 1.38 -10.36 -13.78
C GLU A 62 0.05 -10.28 -14.55
N ASN A 63 -0.78 -11.32 -14.51
CA ASN A 63 -2.05 -11.39 -15.23
C ASN A 63 -3.29 -11.31 -14.31
N ALA A 64 -3.08 -11.27 -12.99
CA ALA A 64 -4.17 -11.20 -12.02
C ALA A 64 -4.77 -9.79 -11.98
N THR A 65 -6.10 -9.72 -11.98
CA THR A 65 -6.83 -8.49 -11.74
C THR A 65 -6.52 -7.92 -10.35
N ARG A 66 -6.76 -6.62 -10.15
CA ARG A 66 -6.58 -5.99 -8.82
C ARG A 66 -7.39 -6.70 -7.74
N ALA A 67 -8.62 -7.11 -8.06
CA ALA A 67 -9.49 -7.81 -7.12
C ALA A 67 -8.92 -9.17 -6.72
N GLU A 68 -8.39 -9.94 -7.67
CA GLU A 68 -7.76 -11.24 -7.41
C GLU A 68 -6.50 -11.09 -6.56
N ARG A 69 -5.66 -10.10 -6.85
CA ARG A 69 -4.46 -9.80 -6.03
C ARG A 69 -4.83 -9.45 -4.60
N ILE A 70 -5.83 -8.59 -4.39
CA ILE A 70 -6.34 -8.24 -3.06
C ILE A 70 -6.84 -9.51 -2.34
N LYS A 71 -7.60 -10.37 -3.03
CA LYS A 71 -8.10 -11.62 -2.47
C LYS A 71 -6.96 -12.57 -2.07
N ALA A 72 -5.93 -12.68 -2.90
CA ALA A 72 -4.74 -13.47 -2.62
C ALA A 72 -3.99 -12.96 -1.38
N ILE A 73 -3.76 -11.64 -1.28
CA ILE A 73 -3.11 -11.04 -0.11
C ILE A 73 -3.91 -11.32 1.16
N LYS A 74 -5.24 -11.12 1.13
CA LYS A 74 -6.10 -11.42 2.29
C LYS A 74 -5.99 -12.88 2.71
N LYS A 75 -6.00 -13.82 1.76
CA LYS A 75 -5.85 -15.26 2.03
C LYS A 75 -4.50 -15.56 2.67
N GLN A 76 -3.41 -15.01 2.14
CA GLN A 76 -2.06 -15.22 2.68
C GLN A 76 -1.92 -14.66 4.11
N VAL A 77 -2.41 -13.44 4.34
CA VAL A 77 -2.36 -12.82 5.68
C VAL A 77 -3.27 -13.56 6.66
N SER A 78 -4.45 -14.01 6.22
CA SER A 78 -5.36 -14.84 7.00
C SER A 78 -4.69 -16.14 7.46
N SER A 79 -4.00 -16.83 6.54
CA SER A 79 -3.22 -18.03 6.87
C SER A 79 -2.06 -17.74 7.82
N LYS A 80 -1.28 -16.68 7.58
CA LYS A 80 -0.13 -16.30 8.41
C LYS A 80 -0.53 -16.01 9.87
N HIS A 81 -1.62 -15.28 10.07
CA HIS A 81 -2.05 -14.87 11.41
C HIS A 81 -3.04 -15.85 12.06
N HIS A 82 -3.48 -16.90 11.35
CA HIS A 82 -4.58 -17.77 11.76
C HIS A 82 -5.83 -16.97 12.16
N VAL A 83 -6.29 -16.11 11.26
CA VAL A 83 -7.46 -15.24 11.46
C VAL A 83 -8.36 -15.35 10.24
N SER A 84 -9.68 -15.44 10.42
CA SER A 84 -10.61 -15.47 9.27
C SER A 84 -10.60 -14.14 8.49
N ILE A 85 -10.92 -14.20 7.20
CA ILE A 85 -11.03 -13.00 6.35
C ILE A 85 -12.12 -12.05 6.88
N ALA A 86 -13.23 -12.59 7.41
CA ALA A 86 -14.28 -11.81 8.03
C ALA A 86 -13.78 -10.98 9.23
N LEU A 87 -12.83 -11.50 10.01
CA LEU A 87 -12.22 -10.77 11.13
C LEU A 87 -11.18 -9.73 10.67
N LEU A 88 -10.50 -9.97 9.54
CA LEU A 88 -9.66 -8.95 8.90
C LEU A 88 -10.50 -7.74 8.47
N GLU A 89 -11.68 -7.98 7.90
CA GLU A 89 -12.60 -6.93 7.46
C GLU A 89 -13.48 -6.37 8.59
N GLY A 90 -13.78 -7.15 9.61
CA GLY A 90 -14.64 -6.77 10.73
C GLY A 90 -14.04 -5.75 11.70
N THR A 91 -14.86 -5.23 12.61
CA THR A 91 -14.52 -4.08 13.49
C THR A 91 -13.73 -4.46 14.75
N CYS A 92 -13.54 -5.74 15.03
CA CYS A 92 -12.87 -6.21 16.25
C CYS A 92 -11.45 -5.63 16.37
N ARG A 93 -11.17 -5.07 17.56
CA ARG A 93 -9.92 -4.36 17.90
C ARG A 93 -8.94 -5.17 18.73
N ASN A 94 -9.11 -6.49 18.82
CA ASN A 94 -8.13 -7.35 19.45
C ASN A 94 -6.76 -7.16 18.76
N ARG A 95 -5.69 -7.03 19.56
CA ARG A 95 -4.32 -6.78 19.10
C ARG A 95 -3.92 -7.69 17.94
N LYS A 96 -4.22 -8.99 18.03
CA LYS A 96 -3.92 -9.98 16.98
C LYS A 96 -4.58 -9.62 15.64
N TYR A 97 -5.87 -9.27 15.67
CA TYR A 97 -6.62 -8.93 14.45
C TYR A 97 -6.20 -7.59 13.87
N VAL A 98 -5.88 -6.61 14.73
CA VAL A 98 -5.36 -5.32 14.29
C VAL A 98 -4.00 -5.47 13.62
N GLN A 99 -3.10 -6.29 14.17
CA GLN A 99 -1.80 -6.56 13.56
C GLN A 99 -1.93 -7.22 12.18
N ALA A 100 -2.75 -8.26 12.07
CA ALA A 100 -3.02 -8.92 10.80
C ALA A 100 -3.61 -7.94 9.76
N ARG A 101 -4.52 -7.06 10.20
CA ARG A 101 -5.14 -6.04 9.33
C ARG A 101 -4.15 -4.96 8.89
N ASP A 102 -3.30 -4.50 9.80
CA ASP A 102 -2.26 -3.52 9.52
C ASP A 102 -1.28 -4.08 8.47
N GLU A 103 -0.88 -5.35 8.59
CA GLU A 103 -0.08 -6.06 7.58
C GLU A 103 -0.83 -6.17 6.24
N CYS A 104 -2.10 -6.56 6.26
CA CYS A 104 -2.90 -6.68 5.03
C CYS A 104 -3.00 -5.35 4.28
N ALA A 105 -3.28 -4.25 4.98
CA ALA A 105 -3.35 -2.91 4.40
C ALA A 105 -2.00 -2.47 3.80
N TYR A 106 -0.90 -2.73 4.52
CA TYR A 106 0.46 -2.46 4.04
C TYR A 106 0.79 -3.25 2.76
N ARG A 107 0.49 -4.55 2.73
CA ARG A 107 0.75 -5.40 1.57
C ARG A 107 -0.09 -4.99 0.36
N ILE A 108 -1.39 -4.70 0.54
CA ILE A 108 -2.24 -4.21 -0.56
C ILE A 108 -1.69 -2.90 -1.14
N HIS A 109 -1.24 -1.98 -0.29
CA HIS A 109 -0.68 -0.70 -0.73
C HIS A 109 0.62 -0.87 -1.55
N ASN A 110 1.49 -1.81 -1.19
CA ASN A 110 2.80 -1.97 -1.81
C ASN A 110 2.81 -2.95 -3.00
N GLU A 111 1.96 -3.98 -2.98
CA GLU A 111 1.98 -5.07 -3.96
C GLU A 111 0.95 -4.87 -5.09
N VAL A 112 -0.07 -4.01 -4.88
CA VAL A 112 -1.11 -3.73 -5.88
C VAL A 112 -1.00 -2.29 -6.38
N GLU A 113 -0.69 -2.15 -7.67
CA GLU A 113 -0.45 -0.86 -8.29
C GLU A 113 -1.73 -0.02 -8.45
N ASN A 114 -1.57 1.31 -8.31
CA ASN A 114 -2.58 2.34 -8.57
C ASN A 114 -3.84 2.22 -7.71
N LEU A 115 -3.71 1.80 -6.46
CA LEU A 115 -4.79 1.88 -5.47
C LEU A 115 -4.64 3.10 -4.58
N SER A 116 -5.70 3.88 -4.45
CA SER A 116 -5.80 4.94 -3.44
C SER A 116 -6.12 4.36 -2.06
N LEU A 117 -5.76 5.09 -1.01
CA LEU A 117 -6.08 4.70 0.38
C LEU A 117 -7.59 4.45 0.60
N ALA A 118 -8.45 5.21 -0.08
CA ALA A 118 -9.89 5.01 -0.04
C ALA A 118 -10.35 3.72 -0.76
N GLN A 119 -9.68 3.33 -1.86
CA GLN A 119 -9.96 2.05 -2.52
C GLN A 119 -9.53 0.86 -1.66
N ILE A 120 -8.37 0.96 -1.00
CA ILE A 120 -7.89 -0.04 -0.05
C ILE A 120 -8.87 -0.15 1.14
N GLY A 121 -9.34 1.00 1.64
CA GLY A 121 -10.34 1.06 2.70
C GLY A 121 -11.63 0.32 2.35
N ARG A 122 -12.17 0.57 1.16
CA ARG A 122 -13.34 -0.17 0.63
C ARG A 122 -13.08 -1.67 0.53
N ALA A 123 -11.91 -2.07 0.03
CA ALA A 123 -11.53 -3.47 -0.03
C ALA A 123 -11.38 -4.11 1.36
N MET A 124 -11.06 -3.35 2.40
CA MET A 124 -10.90 -3.81 3.77
C MET A 124 -12.18 -3.58 4.60
N GLY A 125 -13.36 -3.87 4.07
CA GLY A 125 -14.63 -3.76 4.79
C GLY A 125 -15.13 -2.33 5.00
N GLY A 126 -14.86 -1.41 4.06
CA GLY A 126 -15.41 -0.05 4.10
C GLY A 126 -14.73 0.90 5.09
N ARG A 127 -13.42 0.76 5.30
CA ARG A 127 -12.65 1.62 6.22
C ARG A 127 -12.30 2.98 5.63
N ASP A 128 -12.20 3.98 6.51
CA ASP A 128 -11.73 5.31 6.13
C ASP A 128 -10.28 5.30 5.66
N HIS A 129 -9.97 6.17 4.69
CA HIS A 129 -8.63 6.31 4.12
C HIS A 129 -7.57 6.66 5.17
N SER A 130 -7.93 7.46 6.19
CA SER A 130 -7.06 7.81 7.32
C SER A 130 -6.75 6.59 8.19
N THR A 131 -7.73 5.71 8.41
CA THR A 131 -7.53 4.44 9.12
C THR A 131 -6.52 3.56 8.39
N ILE A 132 -6.63 3.48 7.07
CA ILE A 132 -5.68 2.73 6.23
C ILE A 132 -4.28 3.32 6.33
N TRP A 133 -4.15 4.65 6.23
CA TRP A 133 -2.87 5.33 6.41
C TRP A 133 -2.22 4.99 7.76
N HIS A 134 -2.97 5.10 8.87
CA HIS A 134 -2.48 4.74 10.19
C HIS A 134 -2.13 3.26 10.31
N SER A 135 -2.86 2.37 9.66
CA SER A 135 -2.55 0.93 9.61
C SER A 135 -1.20 0.68 8.92
N ILE A 136 -0.96 1.32 7.78
CA ILE A 136 0.29 1.22 7.02
C ILE A 136 1.45 1.77 7.86
N ASP A 137 1.30 2.96 8.46
CA ASP A 137 2.32 3.59 9.29
C ASP A 137 2.67 2.73 10.51
N ARG A 138 1.67 2.22 11.23
CA ARG A 138 1.91 1.30 12.37
C ARG A 138 2.67 0.05 11.95
N HIS A 139 2.29 -0.57 10.83
CA HIS A 139 2.99 -1.76 10.35
C HIS A 139 4.44 -1.45 9.95
N MET A 140 4.66 -0.36 9.23
CA MET A 140 6.00 0.10 8.84
C MET A 140 6.88 0.36 10.07
N ASN A 141 6.33 0.99 11.11
CA ASN A 141 7.05 1.26 12.35
C ASN A 141 7.40 -0.02 13.12
N ARG A 142 6.54 -1.06 13.08
CA ARG A 142 6.88 -2.39 13.62
C ARG A 142 8.01 -3.05 12.82
N ILE A 143 7.98 -2.97 11.49
CA ILE A 143 9.07 -3.50 10.64
C ILE A 143 10.40 -2.82 11.00
N LYS A 144 10.41 -1.48 11.11
CA LYS A 144 11.61 -0.71 11.47
C LYS A 144 12.19 -1.09 12.84
N ARG A 145 11.34 -1.48 13.78
CA ARG A 145 11.75 -1.92 15.13
C ARG A 145 12.22 -3.37 15.18
N GLY A 146 11.98 -4.16 14.13
CA GLY A 146 12.23 -5.60 14.12
C GLY A 146 11.17 -6.42 14.85
N ASP A 147 10.00 -5.84 15.17
CA ASP A 147 8.93 -6.49 15.92
C ASP A 147 8.09 -7.47 15.07
N VAL A 148 8.35 -7.56 13.76
CA VAL A 148 7.55 -8.34 12.81
C VAL A 148 8.27 -9.65 12.52
N GLN A 149 7.61 -10.77 12.84
CA GLN A 149 7.99 -12.12 12.46
C GLN A 149 7.38 -12.53 11.10
#